data_AF-A0A0D2HP51-F1
#
_entry.id   AF-A0A0D2HP51-F1
#
_cell.length_a   1.000
_cell.length_b   1.000
_cell.length_c   1.000
_cell.angle_alpha   90.00
_cell.angle_beta   90.00
_cell.angle_gamma   90.00
#
_symmetry.space_group_name_H-M   'P 1'
#
loop_
_entity.id
_entity.type
_entity.pdbx_description
1 polymer ?
#
loop_
_entity_poly.entity_id
_entity_poly.type
_entity_poly.pdbx_seq_one_letter_code
_entity_poly.pdbx_strand_id
1 'polypeptide(L)'
;MPSYATALEQLVKARGDIFALRHLLCRIGFSSNLHHASRTDDRLLYPRIRPYISIVSSRKHVPDAKAILLSEKLGSGIRGIEKALTAGVREAVGKGVEATVALDHYHRHENCQPRLVDVMITANEAQRSFLELNSKGGFGREQLVHSCVVWAHCDMALFQMPRCTKIKPRLARELRQYSEEAQQKQAITEEGKDSISDMVLWVLVMGGIAAAFTEHRHWFQTRLRRRIKSDARLKSGMWAEFKWHVSKFLW
;
A
#
# COMPACT_ATOMS: atom_id res chain seq x y z
N MET A 1 -23.53 -19.72 12.28
CA MET A 1 -22.21 -20.30 11.91
C MET A 1 -21.14 -19.29 12.29
N PRO A 2 -20.18 -19.63 13.18
CA PRO A 2 -19.07 -18.72 13.49
C PRO A 2 -18.29 -18.42 12.22
N SER A 3 -17.80 -17.19 12.07
CA SER A 3 -16.95 -16.83 10.93
C SER A 3 -15.67 -17.67 10.97
N TYR A 4 -15.06 -17.95 9.82
CA TYR A 4 -13.79 -18.68 9.74
C TYR A 4 -12.72 -18.10 10.68
N ALA A 5 -12.68 -16.76 10.83
CA ALA A 5 -11.78 -16.07 11.75
C ALA A 5 -12.06 -16.41 13.23
N THR A 6 -13.34 -16.47 13.61
CA THR A 6 -13.78 -16.81 14.97
C THR A 6 -13.48 -18.27 15.32
N ALA A 7 -13.68 -19.19 14.37
CA ALA A 7 -13.33 -20.60 14.55
C ALA A 7 -11.80 -20.80 14.68
N LEU A 8 -11.03 -20.04 13.89
CA LEU A 8 -9.56 -20.08 13.95
C LEU A 8 -9.03 -19.49 15.26
N GLU A 9 -9.65 -18.41 15.76
CA GLU A 9 -9.33 -17.82 17.07
C GLU A 9 -9.64 -18.79 18.22
N GLN A 10 -10.80 -19.46 18.17
CA GLN A 10 -11.16 -20.49 19.16
C GLN A 10 -10.18 -21.67 19.14
N LEU A 11 -9.74 -22.10 17.95
CA LEU A 11 -8.74 -23.15 17.80
C LEU A 11 -7.37 -22.74 18.38
N VAL A 12 -6.93 -21.50 18.13
CA VAL A 12 -5.68 -20.96 18.68
C VAL A 12 -5.76 -20.88 20.21
N LYS A 13 -6.86 -20.37 20.75
CA LYS A 13 -7.10 -20.30 22.21
C LYS A 13 -7.13 -21.69 22.84
N ALA A 14 -7.82 -22.66 22.23
CA ALA A 14 -7.92 -24.03 22.71
C ALA A 14 -6.58 -24.80 22.69
N ARG A 15 -5.61 -24.33 21.89
CA ARG A 15 -4.29 -24.97 21.74
C ARG A 15 -3.18 -24.28 22.53
N GLY A 16 -3.50 -23.26 23.33
CA GLY A 16 -2.52 -22.59 24.19
C GLY A 16 -1.66 -21.55 23.46
N ASP A 17 -2.24 -20.86 22.47
CA ASP A 17 -1.66 -19.76 21.65
C ASP A 17 -1.09 -20.20 20.28
N ILE A 18 -0.90 -19.24 19.38
CA ILE A 18 -0.45 -19.45 18.01
C ILE A 18 0.94 -20.07 17.96
N PHE A 19 1.77 -19.81 18.97
CA PHE A 19 3.10 -20.40 19.11
C PHE A 19 3.08 -21.91 19.39
N ALA A 20 2.01 -22.43 19.99
CA ALA A 20 1.84 -23.87 20.24
C ALA A 20 1.44 -24.64 18.96
N LEU A 21 0.93 -23.93 17.95
CA LEU A 21 0.58 -24.48 16.64
C LEU A 21 1.85 -24.63 15.79
N ARG A 22 2.46 -25.83 15.80
CA ARG A 22 3.62 -26.20 14.97
C ARG A 22 3.51 -25.63 13.53
N HIS A 23 4.66 -25.13 13.04
CA HIS A 23 5.02 -24.51 11.75
C HIS A 23 3.99 -24.36 10.59
N LEU A 24 3.12 -25.33 10.34
CA LEU A 24 2.15 -25.32 9.24
C LEU A 24 0.92 -24.45 9.54
N LEU A 25 0.36 -24.53 10.75
CA LEU A 25 -0.84 -23.77 11.12
C LEU A 25 -0.54 -22.29 11.39
N CYS A 26 0.67 -21.96 11.84
CA CYS A 26 1.15 -20.57 11.97
C CYS A 26 1.09 -19.79 10.64
N ARG A 27 1.56 -20.39 9.53
CA ARG A 27 1.62 -19.71 8.22
C ARG A 27 0.24 -19.52 7.61
N ILE A 28 -0.63 -20.51 7.75
CA ILE A 28 -2.02 -20.45 7.27
C ILE A 28 -2.80 -19.44 8.12
N GLY A 29 -2.71 -19.54 9.46
CA GLY A 29 -3.38 -18.63 10.37
C GLY A 29 -2.94 -17.17 10.21
N PHE A 30 -1.65 -16.92 9.95
CA PHE A 30 -1.14 -15.59 9.64
C PHE A 30 -1.74 -15.03 8.35
N SER A 31 -1.72 -15.81 7.26
CA SER A 31 -2.26 -15.38 5.97
C SER A 31 -3.76 -15.12 6.07
N SER A 32 -4.51 -15.99 6.73
CA SER A 32 -5.96 -15.81 6.96
C SER A 32 -6.27 -14.59 7.82
N ASN A 33 -5.49 -14.31 8.85
CA ASN A 33 -5.63 -13.10 9.67
C ASN A 33 -5.32 -11.84 8.85
N LEU A 34 -4.27 -11.86 8.02
CA LEU A 34 -3.92 -10.77 7.13
C LEU A 34 -5.04 -10.48 6.11
N HIS A 35 -5.60 -11.52 5.50
CA HIS A 35 -6.75 -11.41 4.59
C HIS A 35 -8.00 -10.90 5.31
N HIS A 36 -8.26 -11.34 6.54
CA HIS A 36 -9.40 -10.89 7.32
C HIS A 36 -9.27 -9.40 7.67
N ALA A 37 -8.15 -9.00 8.27
CA ALA A 37 -7.85 -7.62 8.64
C ALA A 37 -7.91 -6.67 7.42
N SER A 38 -7.36 -7.09 6.28
CA SER A 38 -7.44 -6.31 5.03
C SER A 38 -8.87 -6.11 4.54
N ARG A 39 -9.76 -7.06 4.83
CA ARG A 39 -11.17 -6.99 4.44
C ARG A 39 -11.98 -6.12 5.37
N THR A 40 -11.79 -6.27 6.68
CA THR A 40 -12.65 -5.67 7.70
C THR A 40 -12.12 -4.37 8.26
N ASP A 41 -10.88 -3.97 7.93
CA ASP A 41 -10.17 -2.87 8.59
C ASP A 41 -9.88 -3.13 10.08
N ASP A 42 -9.98 -4.39 10.49
CA ASP A 42 -9.69 -4.78 11.87
C ASP A 42 -8.19 -4.86 12.10
N ARG A 43 -7.80 -4.70 13.37
CA ARG A 43 -6.42 -4.95 13.78
C ARG A 43 -6.07 -6.43 13.59
N LEU A 44 -4.81 -6.67 13.25
CA LEU A 44 -4.29 -8.03 13.19
C LEU A 44 -4.40 -8.70 14.56
N LEU A 45 -5.08 -9.84 14.60
CA LEU A 45 -5.31 -10.61 15.82
C LEU A 45 -4.02 -11.24 16.37
N TYR A 46 -3.11 -11.65 15.48
CA TYR A 46 -1.89 -12.34 15.86
C TYR A 46 -0.65 -11.45 15.78
N PRO A 47 0.24 -11.52 16.79
CA PRO A 47 1.51 -10.81 16.78
C PRO A 47 2.45 -11.36 15.72
N ARG A 48 3.53 -10.62 15.45
CA ARG A 48 4.57 -11.05 14.53
C ARG A 48 5.32 -12.23 15.15
N ILE A 49 5.33 -13.37 14.46
CA ILE A 49 5.95 -14.61 14.96
C ILE A 49 7.49 -14.55 14.84
N ARG A 50 8.01 -13.85 13.82
CA ARG A 50 9.45 -13.66 13.60
C ARG A 50 9.75 -12.25 13.11
N PRO A 51 10.86 -11.62 13.54
CA PRO A 51 11.27 -10.34 12.99
C PRO A 51 11.42 -10.44 11.48
N TYR A 52 10.95 -9.42 10.77
CA TYR A 52 11.17 -9.32 9.33
C TYR A 52 12.65 -9.04 9.05
N ILE A 53 13.24 -9.82 8.16
CA ILE A 53 14.57 -9.57 7.61
C ILE A 53 14.38 -9.27 6.13
N SER A 54 14.88 -8.12 5.69
CA SER A 54 14.88 -7.72 4.28
C SER A 54 15.33 -8.86 3.37
N ILE A 55 14.62 -9.05 2.25
CA ILE A 55 14.93 -10.10 1.26
C ILE A 55 16.29 -9.81 0.59
N VAL A 56 16.64 -8.53 0.46
CA VAL A 56 17.95 -8.09 -0.02
C VAL A 56 19.04 -8.33 1.03
N SER A 57 18.85 -7.88 2.28
CA SER A 57 19.83 -8.06 3.36
C SER A 57 20.09 -9.53 3.69
N SER A 58 19.08 -10.39 3.54
CA SER A 58 19.21 -11.85 3.71
C SER A 58 19.80 -12.56 2.48
N ARG A 59 20.17 -11.82 1.43
CA ARG A 59 20.70 -12.34 0.15
C ARG A 59 19.76 -13.31 -0.58
N LYS A 60 18.47 -13.30 -0.24
CA LYS A 60 17.43 -14.10 -0.92
C LYS A 60 16.98 -13.46 -2.22
N HIS A 61 17.23 -12.16 -2.37
CA HIS A 61 17.05 -11.40 -3.60
C HIS A 61 18.33 -10.62 -3.85
N VAL A 62 18.98 -10.89 -4.98
CA VAL A 62 20.11 -10.09 -5.46
C VAL A 62 19.54 -9.21 -6.58
N PRO A 63 19.35 -7.90 -6.35
CA PRO A 63 18.75 -7.03 -7.34
C PRO A 63 19.70 -6.85 -8.54
N ASP A 64 19.17 -6.99 -9.75
CA ASP A 64 19.88 -6.64 -10.98
C ASP A 64 19.83 -5.12 -11.23
N ALA A 65 20.52 -4.63 -12.28
CA ALA A 65 20.57 -3.20 -12.58
C ALA A 65 19.17 -2.59 -12.76
N LYS A 66 18.23 -3.31 -13.39
CA LYS A 66 16.85 -2.87 -13.57
C LYS A 66 16.11 -2.78 -12.23
N ALA A 67 16.28 -3.77 -11.36
CA ALA A 67 15.69 -3.80 -10.02
C ALA A 67 16.25 -2.68 -9.12
N ILE A 68 17.55 -2.37 -9.21
CA ILE A 68 18.17 -1.24 -8.50
C ILE A 68 17.54 0.08 -8.95
N LEU A 69 17.50 0.34 -10.27
CA LEU A 69 16.87 1.54 -10.82
C LEU A 69 15.39 1.66 -10.42
N LEU A 70 14.67 0.54 -10.40
CA LEU A 70 13.28 0.50 -9.96
C LEU A 70 13.15 0.83 -8.47
N SER A 71 14.04 0.32 -7.62
CA SER A 71 14.05 0.59 -6.17
C SER A 71 14.38 2.05 -5.83
N GLU A 72 15.24 2.69 -6.64
CA GLU A 72 15.58 4.11 -6.49
C GLU A 72 14.41 5.00 -6.90
N LYS A 73 13.71 4.60 -7.97
CA LYS A 73 12.55 5.32 -8.49
C LYS A 73 11.31 5.17 -7.60
N LEU A 74 10.98 3.94 -7.19
CA LEU A 74 9.79 3.65 -6.39
C LEU A 74 9.90 4.27 -4.99
N GLY A 75 8.84 4.93 -4.56
CA GLY A 75 8.79 5.62 -3.27
C GLY A 75 9.55 6.95 -3.24
N SER A 76 10.26 7.34 -4.30
CA SER A 76 10.92 8.65 -4.39
C SER A 76 9.94 9.83 -4.25
N GLY A 77 8.68 9.66 -4.70
CA GLY A 77 7.63 10.65 -4.51
C GLY A 77 7.22 10.83 -3.05
N ILE A 78 7.42 9.79 -2.22
CA ILE A 78 7.15 9.81 -0.79
C ILE A 78 8.35 10.41 -0.02
N ARG A 79 9.58 10.27 -0.53
CA ARG A 79 10.77 10.92 0.06
C ARG A 79 10.63 12.44 0.13
N GLY A 80 9.95 13.04 -0.85
CA GLY A 80 9.67 14.48 -0.88
C GLY A 80 8.74 14.98 0.22
N ILE A 81 8.04 14.09 0.94
CA ILE A 81 7.19 14.40 2.09
C ILE A 81 7.68 13.67 3.37
N GLU A 82 8.88 13.08 3.33
CA GLU A 82 9.37 12.15 4.36
C GLU A 82 9.44 12.77 5.76
N LYS A 83 9.81 14.05 5.85
CA LYS A 83 9.87 14.80 7.11
C LYS A 83 8.50 14.92 7.80
N ALA A 84 7.41 14.81 7.04
CA ALA A 84 6.05 14.89 7.52
C ALA A 84 5.43 13.51 7.81
N LEU A 85 6.21 12.42 7.70
CA LEU A 85 5.75 11.05 7.92
C LEU A 85 6.43 10.42 9.14
N THR A 86 5.65 9.71 9.96
CA THR A 86 6.19 8.88 11.04
C THR A 86 7.17 7.82 10.52
N ALA A 87 8.09 7.41 11.39
CA ALA A 87 9.04 6.32 11.10
C ALA A 87 8.33 5.03 10.65
N GLY A 88 7.16 4.72 11.23
CA GLY A 88 6.36 3.55 10.85
C GLY A 88 5.88 3.60 9.40
N VAL A 89 5.36 4.76 8.94
CA VAL A 89 4.90 4.91 7.54
C VAL A 89 6.09 4.73 6.58
N ARG A 90 7.25 5.31 6.92
CA ARG A 90 8.47 5.18 6.12
C ARG A 90 8.95 3.74 6.00
N GLU A 91 8.98 3.01 7.13
CA GLU A 91 9.33 1.59 7.14
C GLU A 91 8.36 0.75 6.31
N ALA A 92 7.05 0.98 6.46
CA ALA A 92 6.04 0.26 5.71
C ALA A 92 6.18 0.52 4.19
N VAL A 93 6.37 1.78 3.79
CA VAL A 93 6.64 2.16 2.39
C VAL A 93 7.90 1.47 1.87
N GLY A 94 8.98 1.43 2.65
CA GLY A 94 10.22 0.74 2.28
C GLY A 94 10.00 -0.75 2.01
N LYS A 95 9.25 -1.45 2.88
CA LYS A 95 8.86 -2.84 2.66
C LYS A 95 7.95 -3.01 1.43
N GLY A 96 7.07 -2.04 1.19
CA GLY A 96 6.22 -1.99 0.00
C GLY A 96 7.03 -1.88 -1.29
N VAL A 97 8.05 -1.00 -1.33
CA VAL A 97 8.99 -0.88 -2.45
C VAL A 97 9.74 -2.20 -2.64
N GLU A 98 10.30 -2.76 -1.57
CA GLU A 98 11.05 -4.01 -1.62
C GLU A 98 10.21 -5.17 -2.18
N ALA A 99 8.94 -5.29 -1.75
CA ALA A 99 8.01 -6.29 -2.27
C ALA A 99 7.72 -6.11 -3.77
N THR A 100 7.44 -4.88 -4.20
CA THR A 100 7.16 -4.58 -5.61
C THR A 100 8.37 -4.86 -6.50
N VAL A 101 9.57 -4.45 -6.08
CA VAL A 101 10.82 -4.68 -6.84
C VAL A 101 11.11 -6.18 -6.93
N ALA A 102 10.92 -6.93 -5.84
CA ALA A 102 11.12 -8.38 -5.85
C ALA A 102 10.10 -9.09 -6.75
N LEU A 103 8.84 -8.63 -6.78
CA LEU A 103 7.81 -9.15 -7.68
C LEU A 103 8.12 -8.85 -9.15
N ASP A 104 8.51 -7.62 -9.48
CA ASP A 104 8.93 -7.27 -10.84
C ASP A 104 10.10 -8.14 -11.30
N HIS A 105 11.13 -8.28 -10.45
CA HIS A 105 12.29 -9.12 -10.78
C HIS A 105 11.90 -10.59 -10.98
N TYR A 106 10.97 -11.10 -10.16
CA TYR A 106 10.42 -12.45 -10.33
C TYR A 106 9.67 -12.63 -11.66
N HIS A 107 8.88 -11.64 -12.08
CA HIS A 107 8.09 -11.71 -13.30
C HIS A 107 8.91 -11.57 -14.59
N ARG A 108 10.07 -10.91 -14.53
CA ARG A 108 10.94 -10.75 -15.71
C ARG A 108 11.62 -12.05 -16.13
N HIS A 109 11.73 -13.05 -15.25
CA HIS A 109 12.44 -14.30 -15.53
C HIS A 109 13.89 -14.11 -15.99
N GLU A 110 14.51 -13.03 -15.52
CA GLU A 110 15.88 -12.62 -15.84
C GLU A 110 16.74 -12.63 -14.57
N ASN A 111 18.06 -12.79 -14.73
CA ASN A 111 19.10 -12.44 -13.75
C ASN A 111 18.86 -12.84 -12.27
N CYS A 112 19.04 -14.11 -11.90
CA CYS A 112 19.02 -14.51 -10.48
C CYS A 112 17.75 -14.02 -9.73
N GLN A 113 16.58 -14.18 -10.36
CA GLN A 113 15.30 -13.79 -9.78
C GLN A 113 15.10 -14.38 -8.36
N PRO A 114 14.40 -13.67 -7.46
CA PRO A 114 14.08 -14.20 -6.15
C PRO A 114 13.09 -15.38 -6.27
N ARG A 115 13.01 -16.21 -5.22
CA ARG A 115 11.99 -17.27 -5.18
C ARG A 115 10.63 -16.65 -4.88
N LEU A 116 9.57 -17.15 -5.52
CA LEU A 116 8.19 -16.69 -5.27
C LEU A 116 7.81 -16.73 -3.78
N VAL A 117 8.23 -17.75 -3.05
CA VAL A 117 7.97 -17.85 -1.60
C VAL A 117 8.56 -16.69 -0.81
N ASP A 118 9.75 -16.21 -1.18
CA ASP A 118 10.39 -15.10 -0.50
C ASP A 118 9.73 -13.77 -0.90
N VAL A 119 9.32 -13.62 -2.17
CA VAL A 119 8.49 -12.49 -2.65
C VAL A 119 7.16 -12.42 -1.87
N MET A 120 6.46 -13.55 -1.73
CA MET A 120 5.20 -13.62 -0.99
C MET A 120 5.37 -13.28 0.49
N ILE A 121 6.46 -13.73 1.14
CA ILE A 121 6.75 -13.38 2.53
C ILE A 121 7.00 -11.87 2.66
N THR A 122 7.81 -11.29 1.79
CA THR A 122 8.08 -9.85 1.79
C THR A 122 6.82 -9.03 1.53
N ALA A 123 5.98 -9.46 0.58
CA ALA A 123 4.70 -8.82 0.30
C ALA A 123 3.74 -8.88 1.50
N ASN A 124 3.63 -10.04 2.15
CA ASN A 124 2.83 -10.24 3.37
C ASN A 124 3.29 -9.31 4.51
N GLU A 125 4.61 -9.13 4.66
CA GLU A 125 5.19 -8.26 5.68
C GLU A 125 5.03 -6.77 5.37
N ALA A 126 5.06 -6.38 4.09
CA ALA A 126 4.67 -5.04 3.66
C ALA A 126 3.21 -4.76 4.00
N GLN A 127 2.29 -5.66 3.59
CA GLN A 127 0.86 -5.56 3.88
C GLN A 127 0.59 -5.49 5.39
N ARG A 128 1.24 -6.35 6.18
CA ARG A 128 1.15 -6.31 7.65
C ARG A 128 1.57 -4.95 8.19
N SER A 129 2.72 -4.45 7.73
CA SER A 129 3.24 -3.15 8.20
C SER A 129 2.26 -2.03 7.87
N PHE A 130 1.58 -2.07 6.72
CA PHE A 130 0.53 -1.09 6.39
C PHE A 130 -0.72 -1.22 7.26
N LEU A 131 -1.14 -2.43 7.61
CA LEU A 131 -2.31 -2.66 8.48
C LEU A 131 -2.03 -2.31 9.96
N GLU A 132 -0.78 -2.42 10.40
CA GLU A 132 -0.36 -2.07 11.77
C GLU A 132 -0.24 -0.55 11.97
N LEU A 133 -0.14 0.23 10.90
CA LEU A 133 -0.22 1.68 10.98
C LEU A 133 -1.63 2.05 11.48
N ASN A 134 -1.70 2.62 12.68
CA ASN A 134 -2.96 3.01 13.32
C ASN A 134 -3.69 4.07 12.48
N SER A 135 -4.68 3.63 11.69
CA SER A 135 -5.58 4.49 10.91
C SER A 135 -6.48 5.38 11.78
N LYS A 136 -6.55 5.13 13.10
CA LYS A 136 -7.52 5.80 14.00
C LYS A 136 -6.96 7.03 14.72
N GLY A 137 -5.67 7.35 14.56
CA GLY A 137 -5.02 8.47 15.25
C GLY A 137 -4.31 9.48 14.36
N GLY A 138 -4.19 9.20 13.05
CA GLY A 138 -3.55 10.10 12.10
C GLY A 138 -4.53 11.13 11.57
N PHE A 139 -4.21 12.43 11.70
CA PHE A 139 -4.93 13.49 11.00
C PHE A 139 -4.13 13.98 9.79
N GLY A 140 -4.79 14.18 8.66
CA GLY A 140 -4.21 14.88 7.50
C GLY A 140 -3.42 14.01 6.53
N ARG A 141 -2.18 14.42 6.21
CA ARG A 141 -1.38 13.88 5.09
C ARG A 141 -0.96 12.42 5.31
N GLU A 142 -0.68 12.03 6.55
CA GLU A 142 -0.28 10.66 6.90
C GLU A 142 -1.39 9.66 6.67
N GLN A 143 -2.63 10.02 7.04
CA GLN A 143 -3.80 9.18 6.81
C GLN A 143 -4.06 9.00 5.30
N LEU A 144 -3.88 10.06 4.52
CA LEU A 144 -4.04 10.01 3.07
C LEU A 144 -2.98 9.09 2.42
N VAL A 145 -1.71 9.20 2.83
CA VAL A 145 -0.63 8.30 2.39
C VAL A 145 -0.93 6.87 2.82
N HIS A 146 -1.29 6.66 4.08
CA HIS A 146 -1.67 5.37 4.63
C HIS A 146 -2.76 4.70 3.81
N SER A 147 -3.91 5.37 3.63
CA SER A 147 -5.04 4.82 2.87
C SER A 147 -4.69 4.53 1.41
N CYS A 148 -3.89 5.38 0.75
CA CYS A 148 -3.49 5.16 -0.63
C CYS A 148 -2.52 4.00 -0.78
N VAL A 149 -1.55 3.88 0.13
CA VAL A 149 -0.54 2.83 0.08
C VAL A 149 -1.14 1.48 0.48
N VAL A 150 -1.97 1.45 1.52
CA VAL A 150 -2.80 0.27 1.86
C VAL A 150 -3.59 -0.16 0.64
N TRP A 151 -4.23 0.77 -0.07
CA TRP A 151 -5.02 0.44 -1.25
C TRP A 151 -4.18 -0.09 -2.42
N ALA A 152 -3.05 0.55 -2.74
CA ALA A 152 -2.14 0.11 -3.80
C ALA A 152 -1.65 -1.33 -3.56
N HIS A 153 -1.25 -1.64 -2.33
CA HIS A 153 -0.66 -2.93 -1.98
C HIS A 153 -1.71 -4.03 -1.74
N CYS A 154 -2.82 -3.72 -1.07
CA CYS A 154 -3.84 -4.71 -0.70
C CYS A 154 -4.83 -5.04 -1.81
N ASP A 155 -4.91 -4.26 -2.90
CA ASP A 155 -5.99 -4.40 -3.88
C ASP A 155 -5.56 -4.25 -5.35
N MET A 156 -4.44 -3.58 -5.63
CA MET A 156 -3.94 -3.36 -7.00
C MET A 156 -2.72 -4.21 -7.38
N ALA A 157 -1.73 -4.37 -6.49
CA ALA A 157 -0.41 -4.90 -6.86
C ALA A 157 -0.11 -6.34 -6.40
N LEU A 158 -0.22 -6.65 -5.09
CA LEU A 158 0.39 -7.88 -4.54
C LEU A 158 -0.63 -8.93 -4.07
N PHE A 159 -1.79 -8.49 -3.58
CA PHE A 159 -2.85 -9.39 -3.09
C PHE A 159 -4.19 -8.98 -3.65
N GLN A 160 -4.50 -9.33 -4.90
CA GLN A 160 -5.82 -9.03 -5.44
C GLN A 160 -6.90 -9.69 -4.58
N MET A 161 -7.66 -8.87 -3.86
CA MET A 161 -8.78 -9.36 -3.06
C MET A 161 -9.98 -9.65 -3.97
N PRO A 162 -10.74 -10.73 -3.71
CA PRO A 162 -11.95 -11.02 -4.49
C PRO A 162 -12.91 -9.84 -4.53
N ARG A 163 -13.55 -9.58 -5.67
CA ARG A 163 -14.49 -8.45 -5.87
C ARG A 163 -15.63 -8.41 -4.84
N CYS A 164 -16.03 -9.57 -4.30
CA CYS A 164 -17.06 -9.69 -3.28
C CYS A 164 -16.69 -9.06 -1.92
N THR A 165 -15.42 -8.69 -1.72
CA THR A 165 -14.94 -8.08 -0.46
C THR A 165 -15.34 -6.62 -0.30
N LYS A 166 -15.84 -5.93 -1.35
CA LYS A 166 -16.25 -4.52 -1.35
C LYS A 166 -15.16 -3.53 -0.84
N ILE A 167 -13.90 -3.96 -0.83
CA ILE A 167 -12.74 -3.15 -0.42
C ILE A 167 -12.58 -1.93 -1.34
N LYS A 168 -12.69 -2.12 -2.66
CA LYS A 168 -12.64 -1.05 -3.68
C LYS A 168 -13.63 0.10 -3.42
N PRO A 169 -14.96 -0.16 -3.29
CA PRO A 169 -15.92 0.88 -2.91
C PRO A 169 -15.63 1.57 -1.59
N ARG A 170 -15.25 0.80 -0.55
CA ARG A 170 -14.96 1.36 0.78
C ARG A 170 -13.77 2.33 0.73
N LEU A 171 -12.65 1.91 0.14
CA LEU A 171 -11.45 2.71 0.04
C LEU A 171 -11.63 3.91 -0.90
N ALA A 172 -12.37 3.77 -2.01
CA ALA A 172 -12.73 4.90 -2.85
C ALA A 172 -13.53 5.98 -2.08
N ARG A 173 -14.44 5.55 -1.19
CA ARG A 173 -15.22 6.45 -0.34
C ARG A 173 -14.35 7.14 0.70
N GLU A 174 -13.51 6.39 1.41
CA GLU A 174 -12.58 6.91 2.43
C GLU A 174 -11.58 7.88 1.81
N LEU A 175 -10.96 7.53 0.66
CA LEU A 175 -10.07 8.41 -0.07
C LEU A 175 -10.74 9.71 -0.52
N ARG A 176 -12.00 9.64 -0.95
CA ARG A 176 -12.78 10.83 -1.28
C ARG A 176 -12.97 11.71 -0.04
N GLN A 177 -13.44 11.14 1.07
CA GLN A 177 -13.66 11.88 2.32
C GLN A 177 -12.38 12.55 2.80
N TYR A 178 -11.26 11.82 2.87
CA TYR A 178 -9.98 12.38 3.25
C TYR A 178 -9.47 13.45 2.30
N SER A 179 -9.71 13.30 0.99
CA SER A 179 -9.32 14.31 0.00
C SER A 179 -10.15 15.59 0.12
N GLU A 180 -11.44 15.48 0.43
CA GLU A 180 -12.33 16.62 0.70
C GLU A 180 -11.93 17.33 2.00
N GLU A 181 -11.66 16.58 3.08
CA GLU A 181 -11.19 17.12 4.36
C GLU A 181 -9.80 17.76 4.27
N ALA A 182 -8.87 17.14 3.55
CA ALA A 182 -7.53 17.67 3.36
C ALA A 182 -7.54 18.97 2.54
N GLN A 183 -8.45 19.10 1.56
CA GLN A 183 -8.64 20.35 0.82
C GLN A 183 -9.18 21.46 1.72
N GLN A 184 -10.09 21.13 2.63
CA GLN A 184 -10.67 22.09 3.56
C GLN A 184 -9.66 22.54 4.62
N LYS A 185 -8.66 21.70 4.94
CA LYS A 185 -7.57 21.99 5.88
C LYS A 185 -6.30 22.54 5.21
N GLN A 186 -6.19 22.52 3.87
CA GLN A 186 -5.06 23.07 3.12
C GLN A 186 -5.15 24.60 3.01
N ALA A 187 -5.11 25.27 4.16
CA ALA A 187 -4.48 26.56 4.30
C ALA A 187 -3.13 26.29 4.98
N ILE A 188 -2.02 26.74 4.37
CA ILE A 188 -0.68 26.83 4.98
C ILE A 188 0.15 25.51 4.89
N THR A 189 1.14 25.49 3.98
CA THR A 189 2.61 25.51 4.24
C THR A 189 3.34 25.34 2.89
N GLU A 190 4.32 26.21 2.58
CA GLU A 190 5.04 26.27 1.28
C GLU A 190 6.05 25.13 1.05
N GLU A 191 6.53 24.46 2.10
CA GLU A 191 7.48 23.34 1.95
C GLU A 191 6.81 22.06 1.40
N GLY A 192 7.43 21.46 0.38
CA GLY A 192 6.98 20.20 -0.22
C GLY A 192 5.77 20.31 -1.16
N LYS A 193 5.39 21.54 -1.56
CA LYS A 193 4.24 21.84 -2.41
C LYS A 193 4.17 20.98 -3.68
N ASP A 194 5.32 20.76 -4.33
CA ASP A 194 5.42 19.92 -5.52
C ASP A 194 5.23 18.43 -5.22
N SER A 195 5.88 17.90 -4.19
CA SER A 195 5.74 16.49 -3.77
C SER A 195 4.33 16.18 -3.30
N ILE A 196 3.70 17.11 -2.59
CA ILE A 196 2.29 17.02 -2.15
C ILE A 196 1.36 17.10 -3.37
N SER A 197 1.67 17.97 -4.34
CA SER A 197 0.93 18.06 -5.59
C SER A 197 0.96 16.74 -6.36
N ASP A 198 2.15 16.15 -6.49
CA ASP A 198 2.36 14.87 -7.17
C ASP A 198 1.68 13.73 -6.40
N MET A 199 1.69 13.77 -5.06
CA MET A 199 0.98 12.82 -4.22
C MET A 199 -0.53 12.92 -4.42
N VAL A 200 -1.10 14.13 -4.42
CA VAL A 200 -2.53 14.35 -4.69
C VAL A 200 -2.88 13.84 -6.09
N LEU A 201 -2.02 14.06 -7.08
CA LEU A 201 -2.20 13.52 -8.42
C LEU A 201 -2.25 11.98 -8.40
N TRP A 202 -1.29 11.35 -7.72
CA TRP A 202 -1.25 9.91 -7.54
C TRP A 202 -2.51 9.39 -6.83
N VAL A 203 -2.95 10.02 -5.73
CA VAL A 203 -4.19 9.69 -5.01
C VAL A 203 -5.41 9.75 -5.92
N LEU A 204 -5.51 10.78 -6.77
CA LEU A 204 -6.65 10.92 -7.69
C LEU A 204 -6.66 9.85 -8.77
N VAL A 205 -5.49 9.43 -9.26
CA VAL A 205 -5.36 8.31 -10.19
C VAL A 205 -5.76 7.01 -9.51
N MET A 206 -5.17 6.74 -8.35
CA MET A 206 -5.43 5.52 -7.57
C MET A 206 -6.90 5.43 -7.19
N GLY A 207 -7.47 6.46 -6.58
CA GLY A 207 -8.90 6.53 -6.25
C GLY A 207 -9.80 6.46 -7.48
N GLY A 208 -9.38 6.98 -8.63
CA GLY A 208 -10.10 6.84 -9.90
C GLY A 208 -10.18 5.40 -10.40
N ILE A 209 -9.07 4.64 -10.29
CA ILE A 209 -9.06 3.21 -10.64
C ILE A 209 -9.87 2.42 -9.60
N ALA A 210 -9.77 2.74 -8.30
CA ALA A 210 -10.58 2.14 -7.24
C ALA A 210 -12.08 2.32 -7.47
N ALA A 211 -12.46 3.53 -7.89
CA ALA A 211 -13.83 3.94 -8.11
C ALA A 211 -14.37 3.55 -9.48
N ALA A 212 -13.62 2.81 -10.32
CA ALA A 212 -14.00 2.52 -11.71
C ALA A 212 -15.42 1.95 -11.86
N PHE A 213 -15.90 1.20 -10.86
CA PHE A 213 -17.23 0.59 -10.81
C PHE A 213 -18.07 1.09 -9.64
N THR A 214 -17.85 2.33 -9.19
CA THR A 214 -18.57 2.93 -8.05
C THR A 214 -19.12 4.30 -8.43
N GLU A 215 -20.07 4.80 -7.64
CA GLU A 215 -20.64 6.14 -7.80
C GLU A 215 -19.59 7.27 -7.64
N HIS A 216 -18.44 6.98 -6.99
CA HIS A 216 -17.38 7.97 -6.76
C HIS A 216 -16.52 8.22 -8.00
N ARG A 217 -16.64 7.41 -9.07
CA ARG A 217 -15.84 7.54 -10.30
C ARG A 217 -15.83 8.96 -10.86
N HIS A 218 -17.02 9.54 -10.97
CA HIS A 218 -17.21 10.87 -11.57
C HIS A 218 -16.50 11.95 -10.76
N TRP A 219 -16.48 11.82 -9.43
CA TRP A 219 -15.78 12.73 -8.53
C TRP A 219 -14.27 12.73 -8.80
N PHE A 220 -13.64 11.54 -8.81
CA PHE A 220 -12.21 11.40 -9.07
C PHE A 220 -11.83 11.90 -10.46
N GLN A 221 -12.60 11.55 -11.50
CA GLN A 221 -12.37 12.01 -12.87
C GLN A 221 -12.47 13.53 -13.00
N THR A 222 -13.51 14.13 -12.41
CA THR A 222 -13.70 15.58 -12.43
C THR A 222 -12.55 16.28 -11.72
N ARG A 223 -12.11 15.75 -10.57
CA ARG A 223 -11.03 16.36 -9.80
C ARG A 223 -9.68 16.22 -10.49
N LEU A 224 -9.40 15.07 -11.10
CA LEU A 224 -8.20 14.84 -11.90
C LEU A 224 -8.15 15.79 -13.11
N ARG A 225 -9.25 15.93 -13.86
CA ARG A 225 -9.34 16.88 -14.99
C ARG A 225 -9.10 18.32 -14.55
N ARG A 226 -9.70 18.75 -13.44
CA ARG A 226 -9.48 20.10 -12.89
C ARG A 226 -8.00 20.29 -12.52
N ARG A 227 -7.38 19.30 -11.88
CA ARG A 227 -5.98 19.36 -11.47
C ARG A 227 -5.02 19.47 -12.65
N ILE A 228 -5.22 18.63 -13.67
CA ILE A 228 -4.41 18.65 -14.90
C ILE A 228 -4.53 20.02 -15.61
N LYS A 229 -5.74 20.60 -15.66
CA LYS A 229 -5.94 21.93 -16.25
C LYS A 229 -5.30 23.06 -15.44
N SER A 230 -5.26 22.94 -14.11
CA SER A 230 -4.71 23.98 -13.23
C SER A 230 -3.20 23.91 -13.04
N ASP A 231 -2.60 22.72 -13.10
CA ASP A 231 -1.17 22.51 -12.86
C ASP A 231 -0.37 22.88 -14.11
N ALA A 232 0.36 24.00 -14.04
CA ALA A 232 1.17 24.51 -15.15
C ALA A 232 2.20 23.48 -15.65
N ARG A 233 2.67 22.58 -14.78
CA ARG A 233 3.62 21.51 -15.10
C ARG A 233 3.02 20.41 -15.98
N LEU A 234 1.69 20.31 -16.03
CA LEU A 234 0.96 19.32 -16.82
C LEU A 234 0.21 19.95 -18.02
N LYS A 235 0.27 21.28 -18.17
CA LYS A 235 -0.42 22.03 -19.24
C LYS A 235 0.16 21.76 -20.63
N SER A 236 1.41 21.29 -20.73
CA SER A 236 2.03 20.91 -22.01
C SER A 236 1.25 19.79 -22.72
N GLY A 237 0.40 19.05 -21.99
CA GLY A 237 -0.37 17.93 -22.52
C GLY A 237 0.46 16.67 -22.75
N MET A 238 1.75 16.66 -22.39
CA MET A 238 2.57 15.47 -22.55
C MET A 238 2.21 14.41 -21.52
N TRP A 239 1.56 13.35 -21.98
CA TRP A 239 1.31 12.12 -21.22
C TRP A 239 2.55 11.56 -20.52
N ALA A 240 3.74 11.81 -21.09
CA ALA A 240 5.02 11.43 -20.49
C ALA A 240 5.29 12.12 -19.15
N GLU A 241 4.99 13.42 -19.02
CA GLU A 241 5.19 14.17 -17.77
C GLU A 241 4.25 13.67 -16.69
N PHE A 242 2.97 13.46 -17.04
CA PHE A 242 1.99 12.86 -16.13
C PHE A 242 2.46 11.50 -15.61
N LYS A 243 2.91 10.61 -16.51
CA LYS A 243 3.46 9.30 -16.11
C LYS A 243 4.67 9.46 -15.20
N TRP A 244 5.57 10.38 -15.53
CA TRP A 244 6.77 10.62 -14.73
C TRP A 244 6.41 10.99 -13.30
N HIS A 245 5.48 11.92 -13.08
CA HIS A 245 5.03 12.31 -11.74
C HIS A 245 4.38 11.17 -10.95
N VAL A 246 3.47 10.41 -11.58
CA VAL A 246 2.74 9.31 -10.92
C VAL A 246 3.66 8.11 -10.63
N SER A 247 4.62 7.81 -11.51
CA SER A 247 5.49 6.62 -11.42
C SER A 247 6.55 6.67 -10.31
N LYS A 248 6.65 7.79 -9.58
CA LYS A 248 7.54 7.95 -8.42
C LYS A 248 6.96 7.37 -7.14
N PHE A 249 5.65 7.14 -7.12
CA PHE A 249 4.95 6.53 -6.00
C PHE A 249 4.89 5.02 -6.18
N LEU A 250 4.31 4.34 -5.20
CA LEU A 250 4.15 2.89 -5.24
C LEU A 250 3.18 2.51 -6.36
N TRP A 251 3.68 1.73 -7.32
CA TRP A 251 2.92 1.08 -8.39
C TRP A 251 3.42 -0.35 -8.57
#